data_AF-A0A5B7GPD6-F1
#
_entry.id   AF-A0A5B7GPD6-F1
#
_cell.length_a   1.000
_cell.length_b   1.000
_cell.length_c   1.000
_cell.angle_alpha   90.00
_cell.angle_beta   90.00
_cell.angle_gamma   90.00
#
_symmetry.space_group_name_H-M   'P 1'
#
loop_
_entity.id
_entity.type
_entity.pdbx_description
1 polymer ?
#
loop_
_entity_poly.entity_id
_entity_poly.type
_entity_poly.pdbx_seq_one_letter_code
_entity_poly.pdbx_strand_id
1 'polypeptide(L)'
;MRASGLPARATTLDNILNIPYNGTRRTRNNTGEGHPQNPKYTYKDRWHYDNRVKEYNHRINQAHKLNRKHSNDTTRSLLRATIRTAREGKKKIKTEKCLKWCGSMNSHTTQSDVWNKINIACGNRRPKTPTHPTPTRDTENLIRAFLSRNNSDQLPVEFQNLLKRNQNNYDQLIHEACNVNFTSRELQDTLCSKPDTSAGADKITYSMI
;
A
#
# COMPACT_ATOMS: atom_id res chain seq x y z
N MET A 1 16.98 44.33 29.42
CA MET A 1 16.34 44.80 28.17
C MET A 1 16.47 43.69 27.13
N ARG A 2 15.41 42.87 26.97
CA ARG A 2 14.51 42.76 25.80
C ARG A 2 15.19 42.32 24.49
N ALA A 3 14.79 41.11 24.05
CA ALA A 3 14.42 40.63 22.70
C ALA A 3 15.31 41.03 21.49
N SER A 4 15.64 40.22 20.48
CA SER A 4 14.88 39.17 19.78
C SER A 4 15.73 38.73 18.56
N GLY A 5 15.56 37.49 18.07
CA GLY A 5 15.74 37.21 16.64
C GLY A 5 16.59 36.00 16.26
N LEU A 6 15.97 34.81 16.25
CA LEU A 6 16.30 33.75 15.28
C LEU A 6 15.96 34.26 13.87
N PRO A 7 16.73 33.91 12.83
CA PRO A 7 16.51 32.67 12.07
C PRO A 7 17.86 32.04 11.65
N ALA A 8 18.03 30.82 11.19
CA ALA A 8 17.27 30.04 10.24
C ALA A 8 17.80 28.60 10.29
N ARG A 9 16.93 27.64 10.61
CA ARG A 9 17.14 26.23 10.23
C ARG A 9 16.89 26.13 8.72
N ALA A 10 17.89 26.46 7.91
CA ALA A 10 17.94 26.07 6.51
C ALA A 10 18.53 24.65 6.44
N THR A 11 17.76 23.66 6.90
CA THR A 11 18.09 22.25 6.70
C THR A 11 18.00 21.94 5.21
N THR A 12 19.17 21.65 4.65
CA THR A 12 19.49 21.20 3.31
C THR A 12 18.46 20.19 2.76
N LEU A 13 17.66 20.62 1.78
CA LEU A 13 16.69 19.80 1.02
C LEU A 13 17.34 19.13 -0.22
N ASP A 14 18.65 18.93 -0.23
CA ASP A 14 19.37 18.51 -1.45
C ASP A 14 19.52 17.00 -1.67
N ASN A 15 19.06 16.16 -0.74
CA ASN A 15 19.29 14.71 -0.83
C ASN A 15 18.13 13.84 -1.37
N ILE A 16 17.04 14.41 -1.89
CA ILE A 16 15.86 13.63 -2.32
C ILE A 16 15.84 13.31 -3.83
N LEU A 17 16.88 13.66 -4.60
CA LEU A 17 16.88 13.46 -6.06
C LEU A 17 17.63 12.23 -6.58
N ASN A 18 18.19 11.40 -5.72
CA ASN A 18 18.59 10.05 -6.11
C ASN A 18 17.46 9.07 -5.79
N ILE A 19 16.47 9.01 -6.68
CA ILE A 19 15.61 7.83 -6.76
C ILE A 19 16.41 6.82 -7.59
N PRO A 20 17.08 5.81 -6.99
CA PRO A 20 17.57 4.69 -7.77
C PRO A 20 16.36 4.08 -8.47
N TYR A 21 16.38 4.11 -9.79
CA TYR A 21 15.47 3.35 -10.62
C TYR A 21 15.88 1.88 -10.48
N ASN A 22 15.48 1.24 -9.38
CA ASN A 22 15.53 -0.22 -9.27
C ASN A 22 14.43 -0.75 -10.18
N GLY A 23 14.74 -0.87 -11.47
CA GLY A 23 14.02 -1.78 -12.34
C GLY A 23 14.23 -3.17 -11.76
N THR A 24 13.29 -3.64 -10.94
CA THR A 24 13.20 -5.04 -10.56
C THR A 24 13.01 -5.83 -11.84
N ARG A 25 14.11 -6.34 -12.42
CA ARG A 25 14.06 -7.44 -13.37
C ARG A 25 13.53 -8.64 -12.60
N ARG A 26 12.20 -8.77 -12.54
CA ARG A 26 11.57 -10.07 -12.34
C ARG A 26 11.78 -10.85 -13.64
N THR A 27 12.80 -11.70 -13.67
CA THR A 27 12.82 -12.83 -14.58
C THR A 27 11.67 -13.73 -14.16
N ARG A 28 10.54 -13.65 -14.89
CA ARG A 28 9.51 -14.70 -14.83
C ARG A 28 10.04 -15.85 -15.69
N ASN A 29 10.29 -16.98 -15.06
CA ASN A 29 10.40 -18.25 -15.77
C ASN A 29 9.01 -18.54 -16.34
N ASN A 30 8.92 -18.60 -17.67
CA ASN A 30 7.70 -18.93 -18.38
C ASN A 30 7.50 -20.45 -18.33
N THR A 31 6.65 -20.92 -17.43
CA THR A 31 5.99 -22.21 -17.57
C THR A 31 4.60 -21.90 -18.12
N GLY A 32 4.34 -22.37 -19.33
CA GLY A 32 3.14 -22.04 -20.08
C GLY A 32 1.91 -22.73 -19.52
N GLU A 33 1.03 -21.97 -18.88
CA GLU A 33 -0.37 -22.32 -18.72
C GLU A 33 -1.21 -21.03 -18.88
N GLY A 34 -2.29 -21.13 -19.66
CA GLY A 34 -3.09 -20.00 -20.12
C GLY A 34 -3.68 -19.21 -18.96
N HIS A 35 -3.14 -18.02 -18.71
CA HIS A 35 -3.69 -17.10 -17.72
C HIS A 35 -4.89 -16.33 -18.30
N PRO A 36 -6.00 -16.18 -17.54
CA PRO A 36 -7.08 -15.29 -17.90
C PRO A 36 -6.53 -13.86 -18.02
N GLN A 37 -7.00 -13.11 -19.02
CA GLN A 37 -6.55 -11.75 -19.29
C GLN A 37 -6.81 -10.87 -18.05
N ASN A 38 -5.74 -10.63 -17.29
CA ASN A 38 -5.71 -9.65 -16.21
C ASN A 38 -6.33 -8.33 -16.72
N PRO A 39 -7.28 -7.70 -16.01
CA PRO A 39 -7.89 -6.45 -16.46
C PRO A 39 -6.78 -5.46 -16.81
N LYS A 40 -6.85 -4.89 -18.02
CA LYS A 40 -5.88 -3.93 -18.56
C LYS A 40 -5.54 -2.93 -17.46
N TYR A 41 -4.31 -3.00 -16.95
CA TYR A 41 -3.81 -2.11 -15.90
C TYR A 41 -4.15 -0.67 -16.30
N THR A 42 -5.13 -0.06 -15.63
CA THR A 42 -5.40 1.36 -15.77
C THR A 42 -4.16 2.08 -15.28
N TYR A 43 -3.44 2.66 -16.24
CA TYR A 43 -2.18 3.33 -15.97
C TYR A 43 -2.45 4.45 -14.97
N LYS A 44 -1.93 4.31 -13.74
CA LYS A 44 -2.14 5.30 -12.69
C LYS A 44 -1.60 6.64 -13.21
N ASP A 45 -2.45 7.63 -13.39
CA ASP A 45 -2.08 8.99 -13.87
C ASP A 45 -1.26 9.72 -12.80
N ARG A 46 0.01 9.31 -12.65
CA ARG A 46 0.99 9.92 -11.75
C ARG A 46 1.97 10.71 -12.60
N TRP A 47 2.41 11.86 -12.08
CA TRP A 47 3.31 12.77 -12.80
C TRP A 47 4.61 12.11 -13.28
N HIS A 48 5.14 11.12 -12.55
CA HIS A 48 6.38 10.40 -12.93
C HIS A 48 6.21 9.40 -14.07
N TYR A 49 4.97 9.09 -14.46
CA TYR A 49 4.66 8.23 -15.59
C TYR A 49 4.40 8.99 -16.90
N ASP A 50 4.38 10.33 -16.85
CA ASP A 50 4.23 11.20 -18.02
C ASP A 50 5.36 10.94 -19.04
N ASN A 51 5.01 10.87 -20.33
CA ASN A 51 5.95 10.61 -21.41
C ASN A 51 7.07 11.66 -21.45
N ARG A 52 6.78 12.92 -21.09
CA ARG A 52 7.78 13.99 -21.00
C ARG A 52 8.81 13.70 -19.90
N VAL A 53 8.40 13.12 -18.77
CA VAL A 53 9.33 12.71 -17.70
C VAL A 53 10.24 11.57 -18.17
N LYS A 54 9.70 10.61 -18.94
CA LYS A 54 10.48 9.52 -19.53
C LYS A 54 11.53 10.06 -20.50
N GLU A 55 11.16 11.02 -21.33
CA GLU A 55 12.07 11.70 -22.25
C GLU A 55 13.19 12.44 -21.52
N TYR A 56 12.89 13.18 -20.45
CA TYR A 56 13.93 13.79 -19.62
C TYR A 56 14.89 12.77 -18.99
N ASN A 57 14.37 11.64 -18.51
CA ASN A 57 15.20 10.55 -17.99
C ASN A 57 16.08 9.96 -19.10
N HIS A 58 15.53 9.79 -20.30
CA HIS A 58 16.26 9.29 -21.45
C HIS A 58 17.43 10.20 -21.82
N ARG A 59 17.20 11.53 -21.90
CA ARG A 59 18.24 12.53 -22.17
C ARG A 59 19.34 12.55 -21.10
N ILE A 60 18.96 12.49 -19.82
CA ILE A 60 19.91 12.39 -18.71
C ILE A 60 20.78 11.13 -18.88
N ASN A 61 20.16 9.99 -19.20
CA ASN A 61 20.88 8.73 -19.40
C ASN A 61 21.83 8.79 -20.60
N GLN A 62 21.43 9.41 -21.70
CA GLN A 62 22.31 9.64 -22.85
C GLN A 62 23.51 10.51 -22.46
N ALA A 63 23.28 11.63 -21.76
CA ALA A 63 24.34 12.52 -21.30
C ALA A 63 25.30 11.83 -20.32
N HIS A 64 24.79 10.99 -19.41
CA HIS A 64 25.63 10.17 -18.53
C HIS A 64 26.47 9.17 -19.31
N LYS A 65 25.89 8.47 -20.28
CA LYS A 65 26.63 7.54 -21.15
C LYS A 65 27.74 8.25 -21.92
N LEU A 66 27.45 9.43 -22.47
CA LEU A 66 28.42 10.24 -23.20
C LEU A 66 29.56 10.70 -22.28
N ASN A 67 29.24 11.26 -21.11
CA ASN A 67 30.24 11.71 -20.13
C ASN A 67 31.09 10.55 -19.57
N ARG A 68 30.53 9.34 -19.46
CA ARG A 68 31.27 8.14 -19.05
C ARG A 68 32.26 7.68 -20.13
N LYS A 69 31.93 7.83 -21.41
CA LYS A 69 32.80 7.47 -22.54
C LYS A 69 33.89 8.51 -22.78
N HIS A 70 33.54 9.79 -22.70
CA HIS A 70 34.45 10.91 -22.95
C HIS A 70 34.31 11.92 -21.81
N SER A 71 35.18 11.81 -20.80
CA SER A 71 35.17 12.65 -19.60
C SER A 71 35.94 13.95 -19.86
N ASN A 72 35.32 14.84 -20.61
CA ASN A 72 35.87 16.15 -20.98
C ASN A 72 35.02 17.25 -20.33
N ASP A 73 35.54 18.48 -20.22
CA ASP A 73 34.78 19.57 -19.59
C ASP A 73 33.52 19.96 -20.38
N THR A 74 33.52 19.76 -21.69
CA THR A 74 32.36 19.95 -22.56
C THR A 74 31.24 18.95 -22.24
N THR A 75 31.56 17.66 -22.08
CA THR A 75 30.57 16.61 -21.78
C THR A 75 30.05 16.70 -20.35
N ARG A 76 30.89 17.12 -19.40
CA ARG A 76 30.48 17.45 -18.02
C ARG A 76 29.52 18.63 -17.99
N SER A 77 29.81 19.68 -18.76
CA SER A 77 28.94 20.86 -18.87
C SER A 77 27.59 20.51 -19.49
N LEU A 78 27.58 19.69 -20.55
CA LEU A 78 26.37 19.16 -21.16
C LEU A 78 25.55 18.34 -20.17
N LEU A 79 26.17 17.45 -19.39
CA LEU A 79 25.49 16.66 -18.37
C LEU A 79 24.84 17.56 -17.31
N ARG A 80 25.58 18.55 -16.78
CA ARG A 80 25.06 19.52 -15.80
C ARG A 80 23.90 20.34 -16.36
N ALA A 81 24.01 20.81 -17.61
CA ALA A 81 22.94 21.54 -18.29
C ALA A 81 21.70 20.65 -18.47
N THR A 82 21.88 19.42 -18.96
CA THR A 82 20.79 18.45 -19.17
C THR A 82 20.06 18.13 -17.86
N ILE A 83 20.80 17.94 -16.76
CA ILE A 83 20.22 17.71 -15.43
C ILE A 83 19.41 18.93 -14.97
N ARG A 84 19.93 20.16 -15.13
CA ARG A 84 19.20 21.39 -14.77
C ARG A 84 17.90 21.52 -15.55
N THR A 85 17.95 21.43 -16.87
CA THR A 85 16.76 21.52 -17.74
C THR A 85 15.75 20.44 -17.41
N ALA A 86 16.20 19.20 -17.16
CA ALA A 86 15.31 18.11 -16.78
C ALA A 86 14.68 18.29 -15.40
N ARG A 87 15.40 18.86 -14.42
CA ARG A 87 14.85 19.19 -13.10
C ARG A 87 13.73 20.23 -13.21
N GLU A 88 13.97 21.31 -13.95
CA GLU A 88 12.96 22.35 -14.18
C GLU A 88 11.75 21.82 -14.95
N GLY A 89 11.97 21.05 -16.01
CA GLY A 89 10.90 20.43 -16.79
C GLY A 89 10.05 19.47 -15.95
N LYS A 90 10.68 18.60 -15.15
CA LYS A 90 9.96 17.71 -14.22
C LYS A 90 9.19 18.50 -13.15
N LYS A 91 9.72 19.63 -12.67
CA LYS A 91 9.02 20.51 -11.73
C LYS A 91 7.75 21.08 -12.36
N LYS A 92 7.79 21.55 -13.61
CA LYS A 92 6.62 22.05 -14.36
C LYS A 92 5.55 20.96 -14.54
N ILE A 93 5.95 19.76 -14.94
CA ILE A 93 5.01 18.63 -15.11
C ILE A 93 4.33 18.26 -13.78
N LYS A 94 5.12 18.23 -12.71
CA LYS A 94 4.63 17.97 -11.36
C LYS A 94 3.62 19.03 -10.91
N THR A 95 3.88 20.31 -11.16
CA THR A 95 2.94 21.40 -10.85
C THR A 95 1.67 21.32 -11.69
N GLU A 96 1.78 21.06 -13.00
CA GLU A 96 0.62 20.90 -13.90
C GLU A 96 -0.31 19.77 -13.41
N LYS A 97 0.26 18.61 -13.09
CA LYS A 97 -0.51 17.46 -12.58
C LYS A 97 -1.12 17.72 -11.21
N CYS A 98 -0.41 18.46 -10.35
CA CYS A 98 -0.94 18.88 -9.05
C CYS A 98 -2.15 19.82 -9.23
N LEU A 99 -2.03 20.85 -10.06
CA LEU A 99 -3.10 21.79 -10.36
C LEU A 99 -4.31 21.10 -11.00
N LYS A 100 -4.07 20.19 -11.97
CA LYS A 100 -5.13 19.38 -12.57
C LYS A 100 -5.87 18.57 -11.52
N TRP A 101 -5.16 17.99 -10.56
CA TRP A 101 -5.78 17.26 -9.46
C TRP A 101 -6.57 18.20 -8.52
N CYS A 102 -6.02 19.35 -8.14
CA CYS A 102 -6.75 20.34 -7.33
C CYS A 102 -8.06 20.76 -8.00
N GLY A 103 -8.07 20.95 -9.32
CA GLY A 103 -9.28 21.26 -10.10
C GLY A 103 -10.28 20.10 -10.21
N SER A 104 -9.85 18.86 -9.95
CA SER A 104 -10.73 17.68 -9.95
C SER A 104 -11.34 17.35 -8.58
N MET A 105 -11.01 18.12 -7.53
CA MET A 105 -11.55 17.91 -6.19
C MET A 105 -13.03 18.32 -6.15
N ASN A 106 -13.85 17.49 -5.51
CA ASN A 106 -15.29 17.69 -5.34
C ASN A 106 -15.72 17.35 -3.91
N SER A 107 -17.02 17.52 -3.60
CA SER A 107 -17.61 17.18 -2.29
C SER A 107 -17.45 15.72 -1.88
N HIS A 108 -17.17 14.81 -2.83
CA HIS A 108 -16.93 13.38 -2.56
C HIS A 108 -15.45 13.05 -2.34
N THR A 109 -14.55 14.02 -2.44
CA THR A 109 -13.12 13.79 -2.20
C THR A 109 -12.87 13.69 -0.70
N THR A 110 -12.49 12.50 -0.23
CA THR A 110 -12.27 12.27 1.20
C THR A 110 -11.00 12.97 1.67
N GLN A 111 -10.93 13.30 2.97
CA GLN A 111 -9.72 13.86 3.58
C GLN A 111 -8.50 12.92 3.41
N SER A 112 -8.74 11.60 3.42
CA SER A 112 -7.71 10.59 3.16
C SER A 112 -7.15 10.71 1.74
N ASP A 113 -8.00 10.93 0.75
CA ASP A 113 -7.57 11.11 -0.65
C ASP A 113 -6.73 12.38 -0.83
N VAL A 114 -7.12 13.47 -0.16
CA VAL A 114 -6.34 14.71 -0.13
C VAL A 114 -4.94 14.45 0.44
N TRP A 115 -4.85 13.83 1.61
CA TRP A 115 -3.55 13.50 2.21
C TRP A 115 -2.71 12.56 1.35
N ASN A 116 -3.32 11.58 0.69
CA ASN A 116 -2.63 10.67 -0.21
C ASN A 116 -2.01 11.41 -1.39
N LYS A 117 -2.75 12.35 -1.97
CA LYS A 117 -2.32 13.13 -3.13
C LYS A 117 -1.24 14.14 -2.76
N ILE A 118 -1.34 14.79 -1.60
CA ILE A 118 -0.29 15.65 -1.04
C ILE A 118 1.00 14.84 -0.83
N ASN A 119 0.92 13.66 -0.22
CA ASN A 119 2.10 12.82 -0.01
C ASN A 119 2.75 12.38 -1.32
N ILE A 120 1.95 11.99 -2.33
CA ILE A 120 2.42 11.64 -3.67
C ILE A 120 3.07 12.84 -4.37
N ALA A 121 2.48 14.04 -4.23
CA ALA A 121 3.04 15.27 -4.76
C ALA A 121 4.36 15.60 -4.04
N CYS A 122 4.44 15.56 -2.73
CA CYS A 122 5.68 15.82 -1.99
C CYS A 122 6.76 14.75 -2.23
N GLY A 123 6.40 13.59 -2.79
CA GLY A 123 7.34 12.47 -2.94
C GLY A 123 7.58 11.74 -1.62
N ASN A 124 6.76 12.02 -0.60
CA ASN A 124 6.76 11.31 0.66
C ASN A 124 6.26 9.89 0.38
N ARG A 125 7.21 8.94 0.37
CA ARG A 125 6.85 7.54 0.47
C ARG A 125 6.32 7.34 1.88
N ARG A 126 5.11 6.79 2.02
CA ARG A 126 4.66 6.31 3.33
C ARG A 126 5.79 5.46 3.89
N PRO A 127 6.32 5.76 5.09
CA PRO A 127 7.31 4.90 5.70
C PRO A 127 6.70 3.50 5.71
N LYS A 128 7.46 2.50 5.25
CA LYS A 128 7.03 1.12 5.45
C LYS A 128 6.87 0.97 6.95
N THR A 129 5.67 0.61 7.40
CA THR A 129 5.47 0.21 8.79
C THR A 129 6.53 -0.84 9.10
N PRO A 130 7.34 -0.66 10.16
CA PRO A 130 8.37 -1.62 10.49
C PRO A 130 7.71 -2.98 10.65
N THR A 131 8.21 -3.98 9.94
CA THR A 131 7.77 -5.36 10.14
C THR A 131 8.16 -5.77 11.55
N HIS A 132 7.20 -6.20 12.36
CA HIS A 132 7.48 -6.71 13.70
C HIS A 132 8.55 -7.82 13.61
N PRO A 133 9.58 -7.84 14.48
CA PRO A 133 10.67 -8.82 14.39
C PRO A 133 10.17 -10.27 14.52
N THR A 134 9.06 -10.50 15.24
CA THR A 134 8.46 -11.82 15.43
C THR A 134 6.92 -11.74 15.40
N PRO A 135 6.29 -11.62 14.22
CA PRO A 135 4.84 -11.40 14.13
C PRO A 135 4.03 -12.61 14.60
N THR A 136 4.53 -13.82 14.35
CA THR A 136 3.90 -15.09 14.78
C THR A 136 3.84 -15.20 16.29
N ARG A 137 4.97 -15.00 16.97
CA ARG A 137 5.06 -15.04 18.44
C ARG A 137 4.12 -14.05 19.12
N ASP A 138 4.04 -12.82 18.60
CA ASP A 138 3.15 -11.81 19.17
C ASP A 138 1.69 -12.13 18.92
N THR A 139 1.36 -12.70 17.76
CA THR A 139 0.01 -13.19 17.47
C THR A 139 -0.38 -14.31 18.44
N GLU A 140 0.51 -15.27 18.67
CA GLU A 140 0.29 -16.35 19.66
C GLU A 140 0.14 -15.80 21.08
N ASN A 141 0.93 -14.80 21.47
CA ASN A 141 0.80 -14.14 22.77
C ASN A 141 -0.55 -13.45 22.91
N LEU A 142 -1.03 -12.76 21.86
CA LEU A 142 -2.35 -12.13 21.84
C LEU A 142 -3.47 -13.16 21.93
N ILE A 143 -3.36 -14.27 21.20
CA ILE A 143 -4.32 -15.39 21.28
C ILE A 143 -4.35 -15.95 22.70
N ARG A 144 -3.19 -16.23 23.30
CA ARG A 144 -3.12 -16.73 24.69
C ARG A 144 -3.68 -15.73 25.70
N ALA A 145 -3.40 -14.44 25.54
CA ALA A 145 -3.94 -13.40 26.40
C ALA A 145 -5.46 -13.23 26.23
N PHE A 146 -5.99 -13.46 25.03
CA PHE A 146 -7.42 -13.48 24.81
C PHE A 146 -8.05 -14.72 25.45
N LEU A 147 -7.51 -15.92 25.21
CA LEU A 147 -7.99 -17.16 25.80
C LEU A 147 -7.96 -17.11 27.33
N SER A 148 -6.90 -16.56 27.93
CA SER A 148 -6.80 -16.45 29.38
C SER A 148 -7.85 -15.51 29.97
N ARG A 149 -8.25 -14.44 29.28
CA ARG A 149 -9.32 -13.52 29.71
C ARG A 149 -10.73 -14.05 29.46
N ASN A 150 -10.87 -14.98 28.51
CA ASN A 150 -12.15 -15.56 28.14
C ASN A 150 -12.31 -17.00 28.65
N ASN A 151 -11.44 -17.44 29.57
CA ASN A 151 -11.57 -18.76 30.14
C ASN A 151 -12.80 -18.80 31.08
N SER A 152 -13.68 -19.77 30.87
CA SER A 152 -14.89 -19.99 31.67
C SER A 152 -14.60 -20.20 33.15
N ASP A 153 -13.37 -20.58 33.51
CA ASP A 153 -12.90 -20.71 34.90
C ASP A 153 -12.86 -19.37 35.66
N GLN A 154 -12.88 -18.23 34.94
CA GLN A 154 -12.95 -16.90 35.53
C GLN A 154 -14.39 -16.46 35.87
N LEU A 155 -15.40 -17.23 35.45
CA LEU A 155 -16.79 -16.94 35.79
C LEU A 155 -17.07 -17.29 37.26
N PRO A 156 -18.00 -16.59 37.94
CA PRO A 156 -18.47 -17.00 39.26
C PRO A 156 -19.04 -18.43 39.25
N VAL A 157 -18.91 -19.15 40.36
CA VAL A 157 -19.25 -20.58 40.48
C VAL A 157 -20.70 -20.88 40.05
N GLU A 158 -21.63 -19.96 40.30
CA GLU A 158 -23.03 -20.12 39.87
C GLU A 158 -23.18 -20.21 38.35
N PHE A 159 -22.46 -19.36 37.62
CA PHE A 159 -22.47 -19.36 36.15
C PHE A 159 -21.70 -20.56 35.58
N GLN A 160 -20.62 -21.00 36.23
CA GLN A 160 -19.93 -22.23 35.85
C GLN A 160 -20.86 -23.45 35.96
N ASN A 161 -21.63 -23.54 37.04
CA ASN A 161 -22.60 -24.62 37.25
C ASN A 161 -23.74 -24.58 36.22
N LEU A 162 -24.23 -23.39 35.88
CA LEU A 162 -25.24 -23.21 34.83
C LEU A 162 -24.70 -23.61 33.45
N LEU A 163 -23.45 -23.25 33.15
CA LEU A 163 -22.78 -23.63 31.90
C LEU A 163 -22.61 -25.15 31.81
N LYS A 164 -22.15 -25.82 32.88
CA LYS A 164 -22.05 -27.28 32.94
C LYS A 164 -23.41 -27.99 32.78
N ARG A 165 -24.47 -27.46 33.41
CA ARG A 165 -25.83 -28.01 33.28
C ARG A 165 -26.36 -27.93 31.85
N ASN A 166 -26.06 -26.83 31.16
CA ASN A 166 -26.54 -26.58 29.81
C ASN A 166 -25.60 -27.12 28.72
N GLN A 167 -24.43 -27.66 29.08
CA GLN A 167 -23.40 -28.10 28.14
C GLN A 167 -23.92 -29.17 27.17
N ASN A 168 -24.65 -30.16 27.69
CA ASN A 168 -25.27 -31.20 26.87
C ASN A 168 -26.33 -30.64 25.91
N ASN A 169 -27.10 -29.62 26.34
CA ASN A 169 -28.07 -28.96 25.47
C ASN A 169 -27.38 -28.16 24.36
N TYR A 170 -26.28 -27.48 24.67
CA TYR A 170 -25.49 -26.79 23.65
C TYR A 170 -24.88 -27.76 22.63
N ASP A 171 -24.31 -28.89 23.09
CA ASP A 171 -23.74 -29.89 22.19
C ASP A 171 -24.81 -30.52 21.29
N GLN A 172 -26.02 -30.76 21.82
CA GLN A 172 -27.17 -31.20 21.03
C GLN A 172 -27.61 -30.15 20.03
N LEU A 173 -27.73 -28.88 20.43
CA LEU A 173 -28.09 -27.79 19.52
C LEU A 173 -27.05 -27.57 18.42
N ILE A 174 -25.76 -27.70 18.75
CA ILE A 174 -24.66 -27.62 17.77
C ILE A 174 -24.74 -28.80 16.81
N HIS A 175 -24.97 -30.02 17.31
CA HIS A 175 -25.11 -31.21 16.49
C HIS A 175 -26.35 -31.14 15.58
N GLU A 176 -27.49 -30.65 16.09
CA GLU A 176 -28.69 -30.39 15.31
C GLU A 176 -28.43 -29.34 14.24
N ALA A 177 -27.83 -28.20 14.60
CA ALA A 177 -27.48 -27.12 13.67
C ALA A 177 -26.52 -27.58 12.56
N CYS A 178 -25.55 -28.43 12.87
CA CYS A 178 -24.62 -29.02 11.89
C CYS A 178 -25.28 -30.04 10.97
N ASN A 179 -26.41 -30.65 11.38
CA ASN A 179 -27.16 -31.63 10.59
C ASN A 179 -28.37 -31.02 9.85
N VAL A 180 -28.60 -29.71 9.96
CA VAL A 180 -29.60 -29.03 9.12
C VAL A 180 -29.03 -28.90 7.71
N ASN A 181 -29.70 -29.52 6.73
CA ASN A 181 -29.41 -29.26 5.33
C ASN A 181 -29.79 -27.82 5.00
N PHE A 182 -28.80 -26.96 4.75
CA PHE A 182 -29.03 -25.59 4.31
C PHE A 182 -29.89 -25.60 3.04
N THR A 183 -30.95 -24.79 3.02
CA THR A 183 -31.73 -24.61 1.80
C THR A 183 -30.92 -23.79 0.80
N SER A 184 -31.07 -24.05 -0.52
CA SER A 184 -30.37 -23.28 -1.57
C SER A 184 -30.55 -21.76 -1.43
N ARG A 185 -31.66 -21.31 -0.84
CA ARG A 185 -31.96 -19.90 -0.61
C ARG A 185 -31.11 -19.28 0.50
N GLU A 186 -30.92 -19.97 1.62
CA GLU A 186 -30.04 -19.52 2.71
C GLU A 186 -28.57 -19.47 2.27
N LEU A 187 -28.17 -20.41 1.42
CA LEU A 187 -26.85 -20.42 0.80
C LEU A 187 -26.64 -19.21 -0.12
N GLN A 188 -27.64 -18.85 -0.94
CA GLN A 188 -27.58 -17.67 -1.79
C GLN A 188 -27.59 -16.34 -0.99
N ASP A 189 -28.36 -16.27 0.09
CA ASP A 189 -28.41 -15.08 0.95
C ASP A 189 -27.09 -14.87 1.71
N THR A 190 -26.41 -15.95 2.11
CA THR A 190 -25.08 -15.86 2.75
C THR A 190 -23.94 -15.62 1.76
N LEU A 191 -24.11 -16.02 0.50
CA LEU A 191 -23.20 -15.69 -0.62
C LEU A 191 -23.37 -14.25 -1.12
N CYS A 192 -24.33 -13.46 -0.61
CA CYS A 192 -24.43 -12.04 -0.93
C CYS A 192 -23.18 -11.27 -0.45
N SER A 193 -22.28 -11.10 -1.40
CA SER A 193 -20.96 -10.53 -1.21
C SER A 193 -20.96 -9.10 -0.66
N LYS A 194 -20.15 -8.87 0.38
CA LYS A 194 -19.66 -7.53 0.72
C LYS A 194 -18.30 -7.35 0.04
N PRO A 195 -18.04 -6.22 -0.64
CA PRO A 195 -16.84 -6.03 -1.47
C PRO A 195 -15.51 -5.96 -0.69
N ASP A 196 -15.53 -5.94 0.64
CA ASP A 196 -14.36 -5.60 1.49
C ASP A 196 -13.81 -6.75 2.35
N THR A 197 -14.00 -8.01 1.98
CA THR A 197 -13.43 -9.14 2.74
C THR A 197 -12.11 -9.61 2.13
N SER A 198 -11.03 -9.59 2.91
CA SER A 198 -9.70 -10.07 2.50
C SER A 198 -9.69 -11.59 2.35
N ALA A 199 -8.86 -12.12 1.43
CA ALA A 199 -8.74 -13.57 1.21
C ALA A 199 -8.25 -14.30 2.47
N GLY A 200 -8.80 -15.48 2.71
CA GLY A 200 -8.46 -16.36 3.83
C GLY A 200 -7.08 -17.02 3.69
N ALA A 201 -6.75 -17.91 4.63
CA ALA A 201 -5.46 -18.62 4.66
C ALA A 201 -5.22 -19.53 3.44
N ASP A 202 -6.31 -19.98 2.82
CA ASP A 202 -6.38 -20.72 1.57
C ASP A 202 -6.10 -19.87 0.32
N LYS A 203 -6.00 -18.53 0.48
CA LYS A 203 -5.79 -17.54 -0.59
C LYS A 203 -6.88 -17.56 -1.67
N ILE A 204 -8.03 -18.19 -1.39
CA ILE A 204 -9.18 -18.15 -2.28
C ILE A 204 -9.81 -16.76 -2.13
N THR A 205 -9.95 -16.08 -3.26
CA THR A 205 -10.66 -14.79 -3.30
C THR A 205 -12.14 -15.07 -3.56
N TYR A 206 -13.03 -14.30 -2.94
CA TYR A 206 -14.48 -14.49 -3.11
C TYR A 206 -14.96 -14.41 -4.58
N SER A 207 -14.16 -13.84 -5.50
CA SER A 207 -14.43 -13.90 -6.95
C SER A 207 -14.25 -15.28 -7.59
N MET A 208 -13.76 -16.27 -6.83
CA MET A 208 -13.51 -17.64 -7.28
C MET A 208 -14.49 -18.66 -6.70
N ILE A 209 -15.44 -18.22 -5.88
CA ILE A 209 -16.55 -19.01 -5.32
C ILE A 209 -17.80 -18.60 -6.10
#